data_AF-A0A947FPN1-F1
#
_entry.id   AF-A0A947FPN1-F1
#
_cell.length_a   1.000
_cell.length_b   1.000
_cell.length_c   1.000
_cell.angle_alpha   90.00
_cell.angle_beta   90.00
_cell.angle_gamma   90.00
#
_symmetry.space_group_name_H-M   'P 1'
#
loop_
_entity.id
_entity.type
_entity.pdbx_description
1 polymer ?
#
loop_
_entity_poly.entity_id
_entity_poly.type
_entity_poly.pdbx_seq_one_letter_code
_entity_poly.pdbx_strand_id
1 'polypeptide(L)'
;MLKTLSGATPPAGTTFDFELRTGVSDSAVGTTEASCTTDVTGYCDFGGTVFMPGDYWFCEVNMMPGWSTSLTGYPGAIVPNNTDPGVDNSVICAPFALDVGETESFSVDNTPPPGGDARTIGFWKNWTSCDGNGNQDAVLDDNLPAPLGSMDIIDCPVAVDLLDKRDIKNPAVVKDGKKMAGDAAYGLAAQLLAYELNQNANAGTCSDAVDAAASGHALLTDIGFDGTGGYLKGQSPSVRQDKADASMYAGLLDSYNNNELCIVP
;
A
#
# COMPACT_ATOMS: atom_id res chain seq x y z
N MET A 1 -13.48 -21.82 1.17
CA MET A 1 -12.20 -21.44 1.80
C MET A 1 -12.43 -21.29 3.30
N LEU A 2 -11.38 -21.51 4.10
CA LEU A 2 -11.38 -21.23 5.54
C LEU A 2 -10.39 -20.11 5.89
N LYS A 3 -10.88 -19.11 6.62
CA LYS A 3 -10.13 -17.97 7.15
C LYS A 3 -9.84 -18.14 8.63
N THR A 4 -8.61 -17.90 9.04
CA THR A 4 -8.20 -17.80 10.45
C THR A 4 -7.43 -16.51 10.71
N LEU A 5 -7.36 -16.12 11.98
CA LEU A 5 -6.53 -15.05 12.50
C LEU A 5 -5.52 -15.60 13.50
N SER A 6 -4.24 -15.59 13.14
CA SER A 6 -3.14 -16.18 13.93
C SER A 6 -3.47 -17.59 14.42
N GLY A 7 -4.05 -18.40 13.54
CA GLY A 7 -4.47 -19.78 13.80
C GLY A 7 -5.80 -19.94 14.55
N ALA A 8 -6.51 -18.86 14.89
CA ALA A 8 -7.81 -18.89 15.57
C ALA A 8 -8.97 -18.52 14.63
N THR A 9 -10.20 -18.90 14.98
CA THR A 9 -11.39 -18.43 14.27
C THR A 9 -11.51 -16.90 14.37
N PRO A 10 -11.90 -16.19 13.29
CA PRO A 10 -12.12 -14.75 13.35
C PRO A 10 -13.12 -14.35 14.46
N PRO A 11 -12.88 -13.23 15.17
CA PRO A 11 -13.84 -12.69 16.12
C PRO A 11 -15.19 -12.39 15.47
N ALA A 12 -16.27 -12.49 16.24
CA ALA A 12 -17.60 -12.16 15.76
C ALA A 12 -17.66 -10.69 15.30
N GLY A 13 -18.18 -10.47 14.09
CA GLY A 13 -18.26 -9.14 13.48
C GLY A 13 -17.05 -8.75 12.63
N THR A 14 -16.01 -9.59 12.56
CA THR A 14 -14.92 -9.43 11.60
C THR A 14 -15.22 -10.23 10.34
N THR A 15 -15.14 -9.59 9.18
CA THR A 15 -15.32 -10.21 7.87
C THR A 15 -14.14 -9.91 6.97
N PHE A 16 -13.87 -10.83 6.06
CA PHE A 16 -12.82 -10.72 5.06
C PHE A 16 -13.41 -11.01 3.68
N ASP A 17 -12.99 -10.22 2.71
CA ASP A 17 -13.49 -10.31 1.34
C ASP A 17 -12.48 -11.01 0.44
N PHE A 18 -13.01 -11.89 -0.41
CA PHE A 18 -12.21 -12.61 -1.38
C PHE A 18 -12.89 -12.58 -2.73
N GLU A 19 -12.06 -12.65 -3.76
CA GLU A 19 -12.48 -12.66 -5.14
C GLU A 19 -11.86 -13.82 -5.89
N LEU A 20 -12.63 -14.39 -6.80
CA LEU A 20 -12.12 -15.23 -7.86
C LEU A 20 -11.94 -14.36 -9.09
N ARG A 21 -10.74 -14.37 -9.70
CA ARG A 21 -10.43 -13.56 -10.88
C ARG A 21 -9.87 -14.38 -12.04
N THR A 22 -10.03 -13.86 -13.25
CA THR A 22 -9.27 -14.29 -14.44
C THR A 22 -8.36 -13.17 -14.94
N GLY A 23 -7.29 -13.52 -15.66
CA GLY A 23 -6.43 -12.54 -16.35
C GLY A 23 -5.59 -11.64 -15.43
N VAL A 24 -5.40 -12.00 -14.16
CA VAL A 24 -4.47 -11.33 -13.25
C VAL A 24 -3.03 -11.51 -13.76
N SER A 25 -2.24 -10.46 -13.69
CA SER A 25 -0.81 -10.47 -14.03
C SER A 25 -0.08 -9.30 -13.37
N ASP A 26 1.25 -9.24 -13.57
CA ASP A 26 2.09 -8.11 -13.16
C ASP A 26 1.68 -6.77 -13.80
N SER A 27 0.85 -6.78 -14.85
CA SER A 27 0.39 -5.59 -15.59
C SER A 27 -1.13 -5.44 -15.68
N ALA A 28 -1.89 -6.31 -15.00
CA ALA A 28 -3.35 -6.28 -15.02
C ALA A 28 -3.95 -6.78 -13.70
N VAL A 29 -4.97 -6.06 -13.21
CA VAL A 29 -5.71 -6.42 -12.00
C VAL A 29 -6.66 -7.62 -12.18
N GLY A 30 -6.88 -8.06 -13.42
CA GLY A 30 -7.79 -9.13 -13.78
C GLY A 30 -9.27 -8.71 -13.79
N THR A 31 -10.14 -9.68 -14.09
CA THR A 31 -11.60 -9.55 -14.07
C THR A 31 -12.15 -10.40 -12.92
N THR A 32 -13.00 -9.81 -12.08
CA THR A 32 -13.71 -10.52 -11.01
C THR A 32 -14.82 -11.39 -11.60
N GLU A 33 -14.71 -12.70 -11.39
CA GLU A 33 -15.71 -13.70 -11.78
C GLU A 33 -16.72 -13.96 -10.66
N ALA A 34 -16.25 -13.93 -9.41
CA ALA A 34 -17.08 -14.12 -8.24
C ALA A 34 -16.44 -13.46 -7.01
N SER A 35 -17.26 -13.17 -6.01
CA SER A 35 -16.82 -12.64 -4.72
C SER A 35 -17.48 -13.42 -3.59
N CYS A 36 -16.80 -13.51 -2.46
CA CYS A 36 -17.37 -14.02 -1.21
C CYS A 36 -16.91 -13.12 -0.06
N THR A 37 -17.70 -13.11 1.01
CA THR A 37 -17.32 -12.51 2.29
C THR A 37 -17.42 -13.61 3.35
N THR A 38 -16.45 -13.70 4.25
CA THR A 38 -16.46 -14.72 5.29
C THR A 38 -17.63 -14.54 6.24
N ASP A 39 -18.25 -15.63 6.66
CA ASP A 39 -19.18 -15.66 7.78
C ASP A 39 -18.43 -15.59 9.13
N VAL A 40 -19.19 -15.65 10.23
CA VAL A 40 -18.65 -15.60 11.61
C VAL A 40 -17.73 -16.77 11.98
N THR A 41 -17.67 -17.81 11.15
CA THR A 41 -16.77 -18.96 11.33
C THR A 41 -15.49 -18.83 10.51
N GLY A 42 -15.35 -17.73 9.75
CA GLY A 42 -14.26 -17.55 8.79
C GLY A 42 -14.48 -18.35 7.50
N TYR A 43 -15.66 -18.95 7.30
CA TYR A 43 -15.93 -19.70 6.08
C TYR A 43 -16.50 -18.78 5.01
N CYS A 44 -16.03 -18.96 3.78
CA CYS A 44 -16.73 -18.45 2.60
C CYS A 44 -16.74 -19.50 1.50
N ASP A 45 -17.78 -19.43 0.68
CA ASP A 45 -17.99 -20.15 -0.56
C ASP A 45 -18.46 -19.12 -1.60
N PHE A 46 -18.00 -19.21 -2.84
CA PHE A 46 -18.46 -18.42 -3.99
C PHE A 46 -19.89 -18.82 -4.44
N GLY A 47 -20.81 -19.01 -3.49
CA GLY A 47 -22.23 -19.25 -3.70
C GLY A 47 -22.60 -20.62 -4.29
N GLY A 48 -21.75 -21.65 -4.14
CA GLY A 48 -21.94 -22.97 -4.74
C GLY A 48 -21.87 -22.94 -6.27
N THR A 49 -21.26 -21.90 -6.83
CA THR A 49 -21.11 -21.71 -8.28
C THR A 49 -20.18 -22.76 -8.85
N VAL A 50 -20.59 -23.37 -9.97
CA VAL A 50 -19.73 -24.28 -10.74
C VAL A 50 -19.02 -23.46 -11.80
N PHE A 51 -17.70 -23.44 -11.74
CA PHE A 51 -16.86 -22.75 -12.72
C PHE A 51 -16.47 -23.69 -13.86
N MET A 52 -16.25 -23.12 -15.03
CA MET A 52 -15.68 -23.87 -16.15
C MET A 52 -14.23 -24.25 -15.83
N PRO A 53 -13.73 -25.40 -16.31
CA PRO A 53 -12.31 -25.72 -16.20
C PRO A 53 -11.44 -24.61 -16.82
N GLY A 54 -10.34 -24.28 -16.17
CA GLY A 54 -9.45 -23.19 -16.61
C GLY A 54 -8.59 -22.62 -15.49
N ASP A 55 -7.83 -21.58 -15.84
CA ASP A 55 -6.93 -20.88 -14.94
C ASP A 55 -7.64 -19.72 -14.25
N TYR A 56 -7.51 -19.68 -12.92
CA TYR A 56 -8.11 -18.67 -12.07
C TYR A 56 -7.11 -18.15 -11.04
N TRP A 57 -7.51 -17.09 -10.35
CA TRP A 57 -6.77 -16.48 -9.27
C TRP A 57 -7.68 -16.33 -8.07
N PHE A 58 -7.27 -16.89 -6.94
CA PHE A 58 -7.92 -16.71 -5.66
C PHE A 58 -7.28 -15.51 -4.96
N CYS A 59 -8.06 -14.46 -4.76
CA CYS A 59 -7.58 -13.18 -4.26
C CYS A 59 -8.18 -12.85 -2.90
N GLU A 60 -7.34 -12.39 -1.99
CA GLU A 60 -7.78 -11.64 -0.80
C GLU A 60 -7.70 -10.15 -1.12
N VAL A 61 -8.77 -9.41 -0.87
CA VAL A 61 -8.89 -7.98 -1.21
C VAL A 61 -9.08 -7.12 0.04
N ASN A 62 -8.91 -5.80 -0.09
CA ASN A 62 -9.11 -4.83 0.98
C ASN A 62 -8.23 -5.06 2.21
N MET A 63 -7.01 -5.57 2.00
CA MET A 63 -6.05 -5.79 3.08
C MET A 63 -5.55 -4.46 3.65
N MET A 64 -5.91 -4.18 4.91
CA MET A 64 -5.50 -2.97 5.61
C MET A 64 -4.00 -2.96 5.96
N PRO A 65 -3.37 -1.78 6.13
CA PRO A 65 -1.96 -1.73 6.54
C PRO A 65 -1.75 -2.37 7.91
N GLY A 66 -0.58 -2.95 8.12
CA GLY A 66 -0.19 -3.68 9.33
C GLY A 66 -0.81 -5.07 9.48
N TRP A 67 -1.70 -5.48 8.58
CA TRP A 67 -2.13 -6.87 8.45
C TRP A 67 -1.19 -7.62 7.50
N SER A 68 -0.95 -8.90 7.79
CA SER A 68 -0.32 -9.82 6.84
C SER A 68 -1.25 -10.99 6.53
N THR A 69 -1.06 -11.61 5.36
CA THR A 69 -1.82 -12.78 4.90
C THR A 69 -0.90 -13.93 4.53
N SER A 70 -1.27 -15.15 4.92
CA SER A 70 -0.56 -16.36 4.50
C SER A 70 -0.71 -16.65 3.00
N LEU A 71 -1.61 -15.95 2.30
CA LEU A 71 -1.82 -16.13 0.86
C LEU A 71 -0.56 -15.83 0.04
N THR A 72 0.31 -14.95 0.53
CA THR A 72 1.63 -14.65 -0.06
C THR A 72 2.55 -15.89 -0.13
N GLY A 73 2.33 -16.88 0.73
CA GLY A 73 3.08 -18.14 0.73
C GLY A 73 2.63 -19.16 -0.32
N TYR A 74 1.54 -18.89 -1.06
CA TYR A 74 1.08 -19.79 -2.12
C TYR A 74 1.97 -19.64 -3.37
N PRO A 75 2.33 -20.75 -4.05
CA PRO A 75 3.17 -20.69 -5.24
C PRO A 75 2.59 -19.77 -6.32
N GLY A 76 3.39 -18.78 -6.74
CA GLY A 76 2.99 -17.82 -7.77
C GLY A 76 2.06 -16.71 -7.29
N ALA A 77 1.85 -16.55 -5.98
CA ALA A 77 1.07 -15.44 -5.46
C ALA A 77 1.72 -14.08 -5.77
N ILE A 78 0.90 -13.10 -6.17
CA ILE A 78 1.36 -11.75 -6.53
C ILE A 78 0.38 -10.67 -6.04
N VAL A 79 0.88 -9.45 -5.91
CA VAL A 79 0.06 -8.23 -6.00
C VAL A 79 -0.27 -8.00 -7.48
N PRO A 80 -1.55 -7.95 -7.89
CA PRO A 80 -1.91 -7.68 -9.28
C PRO A 80 -1.43 -6.29 -9.74
N ASN A 81 -0.99 -6.16 -10.99
CA ASN A 81 -0.47 -4.91 -11.55
C ASN A 81 0.76 -4.32 -10.80
N ASN A 82 1.59 -5.17 -10.20
CA ASN A 82 2.79 -4.77 -9.45
C ASN A 82 3.86 -4.01 -10.27
N THR A 83 3.75 -3.95 -11.59
CA THR A 83 4.63 -3.11 -12.42
C THR A 83 4.27 -1.62 -12.35
N ASP A 84 3.10 -1.26 -11.83
CA ASP A 84 2.74 0.12 -11.54
C ASP A 84 3.33 0.56 -10.18
N PRO A 85 4.28 1.51 -10.14
CA PRO A 85 4.85 2.00 -8.87
C PRO A 85 3.84 2.74 -7.98
N GLY A 86 2.64 3.03 -8.49
CA GLY A 86 1.50 3.56 -7.74
C GLY A 86 0.38 2.54 -7.54
N VAL A 87 0.65 1.24 -7.70
CA VAL A 87 -0.35 0.19 -7.48
C VAL A 87 -0.88 0.22 -6.06
N ASP A 88 -2.17 -0.02 -5.90
CA ASP A 88 -2.76 -0.36 -4.60
C ASP A 88 -2.40 -1.81 -4.26
N ASN A 89 -1.57 -2.00 -3.23
CA ASN A 89 -1.10 -3.32 -2.81
C ASN A 89 -1.97 -3.97 -1.70
N SER A 90 -3.24 -3.58 -1.56
CA SER A 90 -4.22 -4.22 -0.67
C SER A 90 -4.84 -5.51 -1.21
N VAL A 91 -4.40 -5.97 -2.38
CA VAL A 91 -4.87 -7.21 -3.02
C VAL A 91 -3.70 -8.16 -3.22
N ILE A 92 -3.86 -9.40 -2.76
CA ILE A 92 -2.94 -10.51 -3.03
C ILE A 92 -3.72 -11.62 -3.71
N CYS A 93 -3.20 -12.17 -4.80
CA CYS A 93 -3.83 -13.21 -5.58
C CYS A 93 -2.90 -14.40 -5.77
N ALA A 94 -3.39 -15.62 -5.54
CA ALA A 94 -2.70 -16.87 -5.82
C ALA A 94 -3.31 -17.58 -7.04
N PRO A 95 -2.50 -18.04 -8.01
CA PRO A 95 -3.00 -18.73 -9.19
C PRO A 95 -3.37 -20.18 -8.85
N PHE A 96 -4.38 -20.69 -9.54
CA PHE A 96 -4.72 -22.11 -9.53
C PHE A 96 -5.44 -22.50 -10.81
N ALA A 97 -5.48 -23.79 -11.11
CA ALA A 97 -6.25 -24.34 -12.21
C ALA A 97 -7.39 -25.19 -11.66
N LEU A 98 -8.52 -25.22 -12.38
CA LEU A 98 -9.64 -26.10 -12.10
C LEU A 98 -9.83 -27.09 -13.24
N ASP A 99 -9.87 -28.38 -12.90
CA ASP A 99 -10.29 -29.46 -13.79
C ASP A 99 -11.80 -29.77 -13.66
N VAL A 100 -12.34 -30.52 -14.61
CA VAL A 100 -13.75 -30.93 -14.61
C VAL A 100 -14.07 -31.75 -13.35
N GLY A 101 -15.01 -31.25 -12.54
CA GLY A 101 -15.48 -31.94 -11.34
C GLY A 101 -14.53 -31.82 -10.14
N GLU A 102 -13.45 -31.05 -10.27
CA GLU A 102 -12.58 -30.69 -9.17
C GLU A 102 -13.29 -29.71 -8.21
N THR A 103 -12.92 -29.78 -6.94
CA THR A 103 -13.28 -28.76 -5.95
C THR A 103 -11.98 -28.29 -5.33
N GLU A 104 -11.66 -27.01 -5.48
CA GLU A 104 -10.50 -26.45 -4.80
C GLU A 104 -10.82 -25.76 -3.48
N SER A 105 -9.87 -25.84 -2.56
CA SER A 105 -10.00 -25.27 -1.22
C SER A 105 -8.74 -24.51 -0.80
N PHE A 106 -8.95 -23.30 -0.31
CA PHE A 106 -7.90 -22.46 0.26
C PHE A 106 -8.05 -22.39 1.77
N SER A 107 -6.92 -22.34 2.47
CA SER A 107 -6.83 -21.97 3.88
C SER A 107 -5.94 -20.73 3.99
N VAL A 108 -6.49 -19.65 4.52
CA VAL A 108 -5.77 -18.37 4.64
C VAL A 108 -5.76 -17.96 6.11
N ASP A 109 -4.57 -17.72 6.64
CA ASP A 109 -4.37 -17.21 8.00
C ASP A 109 -3.81 -15.78 7.92
N ASN A 110 -4.53 -14.82 8.51
CA ASN A 110 -4.02 -13.46 8.64
C ASN A 110 -3.44 -13.22 10.02
N THR A 111 -2.43 -12.36 10.07
CA THR A 111 -1.97 -11.81 11.35
C THR A 111 -2.42 -10.35 11.43
N PRO A 112 -3.20 -9.97 12.46
CA PRO A 112 -3.59 -8.58 12.66
C PRO A 112 -2.38 -7.72 13.08
N PRO A 113 -2.48 -6.38 12.94
CA PRO A 113 -1.51 -5.48 13.53
C PRO A 113 -1.35 -5.72 15.04
N PRO A 114 -0.16 -5.47 15.62
CA PRO A 114 1.00 -4.81 15.00
C PRO A 114 1.93 -5.77 14.23
N GLY A 115 2.63 -5.23 13.23
CA GLY A 115 3.81 -5.85 12.63
C GLY A 115 3.67 -6.45 11.22
N GLY A 116 2.47 -6.42 10.62
CA GLY A 116 2.23 -6.93 9.27
C GLY A 116 2.65 -5.97 8.15
N ASP A 117 2.05 -6.12 6.98
CA ASP A 117 2.56 -5.51 5.75
C ASP A 117 2.33 -4.00 5.67
N ALA A 118 3.31 -3.29 5.12
CA ALA A 118 3.20 -1.91 4.70
C ALA A 118 2.38 -1.78 3.40
N ARG A 119 1.87 -0.57 3.17
CA ARG A 119 1.09 -0.18 2.00
C ARG A 119 1.77 0.91 1.20
N THR A 120 1.62 0.84 -0.12
CA THR A 120 2.25 1.76 -1.08
C THR A 120 1.61 3.15 -1.06
N ILE A 121 2.28 4.12 -1.71
CA ILE A 121 1.68 5.42 -2.03
C ILE A 121 0.33 5.25 -2.78
N GLY A 122 0.23 4.22 -3.63
CA GLY A 122 -0.98 3.89 -4.38
C GLY A 122 -2.18 3.61 -3.49
N PHE A 123 -1.99 2.74 -2.50
CA PHE A 123 -3.00 2.44 -1.48
C PHE A 123 -3.44 3.72 -0.77
N TRP A 124 -2.50 4.48 -0.19
CA TRP A 124 -2.82 5.67 0.60
C TRP A 124 -3.61 6.72 -0.19
N LYS A 125 -3.35 6.85 -1.49
CA LYS A 125 -4.12 7.76 -2.36
C LYS A 125 -5.48 7.20 -2.80
N ASN A 126 -5.71 5.89 -2.71
CA ASN A 126 -6.96 5.25 -3.08
C ASN A 126 -7.93 5.10 -1.89
N TRP A 127 -7.40 5.02 -0.67
CA TRP A 127 -8.15 4.83 0.57
C TRP A 127 -8.27 6.15 1.35
N THR A 128 -9.06 7.07 0.82
CA THR A 128 -9.13 8.46 1.27
C THR A 128 -10.52 9.06 1.09
N SER A 129 -10.93 9.96 2.00
CA SER A 129 -12.21 10.65 1.92
C SER A 129 -12.24 11.86 0.96
N CYS A 130 -11.07 12.42 0.61
CA CYS A 130 -11.00 13.81 0.16
C CYS A 130 -10.75 14.04 -1.33
N ASP A 131 -10.44 13.00 -2.11
CA ASP A 131 -10.12 13.15 -3.54
C ASP A 131 -11.26 12.76 -4.50
N GLY A 132 -12.35 12.18 -3.96
CA GLY A 132 -13.52 11.73 -4.70
C GLY A 132 -13.25 10.62 -5.72
N ASN A 133 -12.03 10.09 -5.79
CA ASN A 133 -11.63 8.98 -6.65
C ASN A 133 -11.47 7.68 -5.84
N GLY A 134 -11.19 7.80 -4.53
CA GLY A 134 -11.27 6.69 -3.58
C GLY A 134 -12.73 6.31 -3.30
N ASN A 135 -13.24 5.29 -3.96
CA ASN A 135 -14.52 4.65 -3.59
C ASN A 135 -14.34 3.66 -2.43
N GLN A 136 -13.37 3.92 -1.55
CA GLN A 136 -12.96 3.05 -0.46
C GLN A 136 -13.04 3.81 0.87
N ASP A 137 -12.79 3.11 1.98
CA ASP A 137 -12.81 3.70 3.32
C ASP A 137 -11.72 4.78 3.49
N ALA A 138 -11.95 5.70 4.43
CA ALA A 138 -11.10 6.86 4.72
C ALA A 138 -9.85 6.52 5.55
N VAL A 139 -9.11 5.48 5.15
CA VAL A 139 -7.97 4.95 5.93
C VAL A 139 -6.83 5.95 6.03
N LEU A 140 -6.53 6.70 4.97
CA LEU A 140 -5.55 7.78 5.03
C LEU A 140 -5.93 8.82 6.10
N ASP A 141 -7.21 9.20 6.16
CA ASP A 141 -7.71 10.20 7.10
C ASP A 141 -7.55 9.74 8.56
N ASP A 142 -7.85 8.47 8.84
CA ASP A 142 -7.72 7.86 10.18
C ASP A 142 -6.26 7.72 10.64
N ASN A 143 -5.32 7.76 9.70
CA ASN A 143 -3.88 7.63 9.94
C ASN A 143 -3.15 8.97 9.98
N LEU A 144 -3.86 10.09 9.88
CA LEU A 144 -3.32 11.44 10.12
C LEU A 144 -3.53 11.85 11.60
N PRO A 145 -2.64 12.70 12.17
CA PRO A 145 -1.54 13.39 11.51
C PRO A 145 -0.27 12.54 11.35
N ALA A 146 0.54 12.89 10.34
CA ALA A 146 1.84 12.26 10.07
C ALA A 146 2.94 13.33 9.94
N PRO A 147 4.11 13.17 10.58
CA PRO A 147 5.19 14.14 10.47
C PRO A 147 5.82 14.11 9.08
N LEU A 148 6.37 15.24 8.62
CA LEU A 148 7.14 15.31 7.38
C LEU A 148 8.15 16.47 7.40
N GLY A 149 9.43 16.16 7.60
CA GLY A 149 10.44 17.18 7.88
C GLY A 149 10.05 18.03 9.10
N SER A 150 9.81 19.33 8.88
CA SER A 150 9.34 20.28 9.91
C SER A 150 7.82 20.50 9.90
N MET A 151 7.08 19.78 9.06
CA MET A 151 5.62 19.88 8.95
C MET A 151 4.93 18.75 9.73
N ASP A 152 3.71 19.00 10.19
CA ASP A 152 2.75 17.96 10.54
C ASP A 152 1.67 17.95 9.46
N ILE A 153 1.52 16.83 8.77
CA ILE A 153 0.48 16.65 7.76
C ILE A 153 -0.79 16.23 8.48
N ILE A 154 -1.79 17.10 8.48
CA ILE A 154 -3.06 16.90 9.21
C ILE A 154 -4.23 16.77 8.22
N ASP A 155 -4.19 17.54 7.14
CA ASP A 155 -5.28 17.62 6.19
C ASP A 155 -5.11 16.57 5.09
N CYS A 156 -6.17 15.79 4.87
CA CYS A 156 -6.23 14.78 3.82
C CYS A 156 -5.84 15.32 2.43
N PRO A 157 -6.33 16.48 1.96
CA PRO A 157 -5.95 16.97 0.63
C PRO A 157 -4.45 17.24 0.49
N VAL A 158 -3.84 17.77 1.55
CA VAL A 158 -2.40 17.99 1.62
C VAL A 158 -1.63 16.68 1.51
N ALA A 159 -2.05 15.66 2.26
CA ALA A 159 -1.43 14.34 2.21
C ALA A 159 -1.51 13.74 0.80
N VAL A 160 -2.68 13.80 0.15
CA VAL A 160 -2.86 13.29 -1.23
C VAL A 160 -1.98 14.04 -2.23
N ASP A 161 -1.82 15.36 -2.10
CA ASP A 161 -0.95 16.14 -2.97
C ASP A 161 0.53 15.77 -2.81
N LEU A 162 0.98 15.61 -1.57
CA LEU A 162 2.36 15.21 -1.27
C LEU A 162 2.65 13.78 -1.72
N LEU A 163 1.74 12.84 -1.46
CA LEU A 163 1.80 11.47 -1.99
C LEU A 163 1.81 11.45 -3.53
N ASP A 164 1.07 12.37 -4.16
CA ASP A 164 1.12 12.56 -5.61
C ASP A 164 2.32 13.42 -6.06
N LYS A 165 3.28 13.76 -5.21
CA LYS A 165 4.47 14.54 -5.58
C LYS A 165 4.09 15.86 -6.25
N ARG A 166 3.13 16.59 -5.68
CA ARG A 166 2.62 17.88 -6.17
C ARG A 166 2.89 19.01 -5.20
N ASP A 167 3.00 20.22 -5.75
CA ASP A 167 2.89 21.44 -4.96
C ASP A 167 1.54 21.47 -4.23
N ILE A 168 1.53 21.93 -2.99
CA ILE A 168 0.32 22.29 -2.24
C ILE A 168 -0.03 23.72 -2.62
N LYS A 169 -1.02 23.91 -3.50
CA LYS A 169 -1.44 25.27 -3.90
C LYS A 169 -2.62 25.75 -3.06
N ASN A 170 -3.63 24.91 -2.88
CA ASN A 170 -4.71 25.14 -1.93
C ASN A 170 -4.83 23.91 -1.00
N PRO A 171 -4.48 24.04 0.29
CA PRO A 171 -4.55 22.92 1.25
C PRO A 171 -5.94 22.26 1.39
N ALA A 172 -7.00 22.88 0.89
CA ALA A 172 -8.36 22.34 0.92
C ALA A 172 -8.77 21.60 -0.38
N VAL A 173 -7.91 21.56 -1.42
CA VAL A 173 -8.27 21.03 -2.74
C VAL A 173 -7.20 20.08 -3.24
N VAL A 174 -7.58 18.83 -3.47
CA VAL A 174 -6.69 17.82 -4.04
C VAL A 174 -6.31 18.13 -5.49
N LYS A 175 -5.03 17.93 -5.82
CA LYS A 175 -4.42 17.95 -7.16
C LYS A 175 -4.54 19.29 -7.89
N ASP A 176 -4.63 20.41 -7.16
CA ASP A 176 -4.74 21.76 -7.74
C ASP A 176 -3.37 22.39 -8.06
N GLY A 177 -2.31 21.84 -7.47
CA GLY A 177 -0.92 22.22 -7.71
C GLY A 177 -0.23 21.44 -8.83
N LYS A 178 0.96 21.92 -9.19
CA LYS A 178 1.76 21.36 -10.28
C LYS A 178 2.39 20.03 -9.85
N LYS A 179 2.48 19.07 -10.76
CA LYS A 179 3.28 17.84 -10.57
C LYS A 179 4.77 18.18 -10.51
N MET A 180 5.40 17.78 -9.42
CA MET A 180 6.80 18.05 -9.06
C MET A 180 7.65 16.77 -9.03
N ALA A 181 7.20 15.70 -9.68
CA ALA A 181 7.88 14.40 -9.71
C ALA A 181 9.34 14.41 -10.21
N GLY A 182 9.79 15.47 -10.89
CA GLY A 182 11.19 15.65 -11.30
C GLY A 182 12.11 16.24 -10.22
N ASP A 183 11.57 16.67 -9.09
CA ASP A 183 12.31 17.18 -7.94
C ASP A 183 12.45 16.08 -6.88
N ALA A 184 13.68 15.75 -6.52
CA ALA A 184 13.96 14.62 -5.63
C ALA A 184 13.40 14.83 -4.21
N ALA A 185 13.22 16.08 -3.78
CA ALA A 185 12.61 16.39 -2.48
C ALA A 185 11.16 15.89 -2.42
N TYR A 186 10.38 16.07 -3.49
CA TYR A 186 9.01 15.54 -3.57
C TYR A 186 8.99 14.02 -3.66
N GLY A 187 9.98 13.42 -4.32
CA GLY A 187 10.15 11.96 -4.35
C GLY A 187 10.35 11.38 -2.95
N LEU A 188 11.27 11.96 -2.17
CA LEU A 188 11.51 11.63 -0.77
C LEU A 188 10.28 11.87 0.09
N ALA A 189 9.69 13.06 -0.01
CA ALA A 189 8.52 13.44 0.77
C ALA A 189 7.35 12.46 0.61
N ALA A 190 7.06 12.02 -0.61
CA ALA A 190 5.98 11.08 -0.88
C ALA A 190 6.22 9.71 -0.24
N GLN A 191 7.43 9.17 -0.35
CA GLN A 191 7.76 7.85 0.22
C GLN A 191 7.85 7.89 1.74
N LEU A 192 8.38 8.99 2.29
CA LEU A 192 8.44 9.20 3.73
C LEU A 192 7.05 9.36 4.33
N LEU A 193 6.16 10.12 3.69
CA LEU A 193 4.78 10.23 4.16
C LEU A 193 4.06 8.87 4.14
N ALA A 194 4.23 8.06 3.09
CA ALA A 194 3.67 6.71 3.06
C ALA A 194 4.25 5.82 4.17
N TYR A 195 5.56 5.93 4.47
CA TYR A 195 6.17 5.25 5.61
C TYR A 195 5.51 5.67 6.93
N GLU A 196 5.38 6.97 7.21
CA GLU A 196 4.79 7.45 8.46
C GLU A 196 3.32 7.00 8.62
N LEU A 197 2.54 6.99 7.54
CA LEU A 197 1.16 6.47 7.55
C LEU A 197 1.12 4.96 7.88
N ASN A 198 2.06 4.18 7.34
CA ASN A 198 2.22 2.75 7.67
C ASN A 198 2.57 2.55 9.14
N GLN A 199 3.46 3.39 9.69
CA GLN A 199 3.84 3.32 11.09
C GLN A 199 2.67 3.68 12.01
N ASN A 200 1.87 4.69 11.66
CA ASN A 200 0.63 5.02 12.36
C ASN A 200 -0.38 3.86 12.31
N ALA A 201 -0.36 3.04 11.25
CA ALA A 201 -1.18 1.83 11.13
C ALA A 201 -0.60 0.61 11.85
N ASN A 202 0.54 0.75 12.53
CA ASN A 202 1.27 -0.34 13.18
C ASN A 202 1.78 -1.41 12.19
N ALA A 203 2.20 -1.01 11.00
CA ALA A 203 2.94 -1.88 10.10
C ALA A 203 4.27 -2.35 10.72
N GLY A 204 4.81 -3.44 10.19
CA GLY A 204 6.14 -3.93 10.53
C GLY A 204 7.20 -2.87 10.24
N THR A 205 8.37 -2.98 10.90
CA THR A 205 9.46 -2.03 10.72
C THR A 205 10.81 -2.72 10.76
N CYS A 206 11.84 -2.09 10.20
CA CYS A 206 13.22 -2.53 10.27
C CYS A 206 14.19 -1.35 10.35
N SER A 207 15.42 -1.61 10.80
CA SER A 207 16.45 -0.58 11.02
C SER A 207 16.67 0.30 9.79
N ASP A 208 16.75 -0.32 8.62
CA ASP A 208 17.09 0.40 7.38
C ASP A 208 16.00 1.39 6.98
N ALA A 209 14.72 1.02 7.20
CA ALA A 209 13.59 1.91 6.98
C ALA A 209 13.57 3.05 8.01
N VAL A 210 13.83 2.75 9.29
CA VAL A 210 13.91 3.76 10.37
C VAL A 210 15.03 4.76 10.11
N ASP A 211 16.22 4.30 9.74
CA ASP A 211 17.38 5.15 9.46
C ASP A 211 17.16 6.02 8.21
N ALA A 212 16.54 5.46 7.17
CA ALA A 212 16.15 6.20 5.97
C ALA A 212 15.09 7.26 6.29
N ALA A 213 14.10 6.93 7.11
CA ALA A 213 13.06 7.88 7.53
C ALA A 213 13.67 9.04 8.33
N ALA A 214 14.48 8.74 9.35
CA ALA A 214 15.16 9.77 10.17
C ALA A 214 16.05 10.70 9.31
N SER A 215 16.82 10.13 8.39
CA SER A 215 17.67 10.89 7.47
C SER A 215 16.83 11.71 6.48
N GLY A 216 15.70 11.16 6.03
CA GLY A 216 14.74 11.85 5.18
C GLY A 216 14.12 13.07 5.86
N HIS A 217 13.67 12.93 7.10
CA HIS A 217 13.15 14.05 7.90
C HIS A 217 14.20 15.15 8.09
N ALA A 218 15.43 14.77 8.42
CA ALA A 218 16.54 15.71 8.58
C ALA A 218 16.81 16.48 7.29
N LEU A 219 16.85 15.79 6.14
CA LEU A 219 17.07 16.43 4.84
C LEU A 219 15.93 17.36 4.44
N LEU A 220 14.67 16.94 4.58
CA LEU A 220 13.51 17.79 4.28
C LEU A 220 13.49 19.04 5.17
N THR A 221 13.93 18.92 6.43
CA THR A 221 14.08 20.07 7.34
C THR A 221 15.20 21.01 6.88
N ASP A 222 16.37 20.49 6.53
CA ASP A 222 17.53 21.30 6.13
C ASP A 222 17.25 22.13 4.86
N ILE A 223 16.57 21.53 3.88
CA ILE A 223 16.21 22.22 2.64
C ILE A 223 14.96 23.11 2.78
N GLY A 224 14.35 23.16 3.97
CA GLY A 224 13.14 23.93 4.24
C GLY A 224 11.94 23.48 3.40
N PHE A 225 11.76 22.16 3.23
CA PHE A 225 10.62 21.62 2.50
C PHE A 225 9.31 21.98 3.18
N ASP A 226 8.43 22.66 2.45
CA ASP A 226 7.09 23.07 2.86
C ASP A 226 5.99 22.61 1.87
N GLY A 227 6.37 21.78 0.89
CA GLY A 227 5.49 21.31 -0.17
C GLY A 227 5.11 22.37 -1.20
N THR A 228 5.85 23.48 -1.31
CA THR A 228 5.62 24.53 -2.31
C THR A 228 6.88 24.89 -3.11
N GLY A 229 6.78 24.88 -4.44
CA GLY A 229 7.87 25.30 -5.31
C GLY A 229 8.89 24.19 -5.55
N GLY A 230 10.18 24.53 -5.71
CA GLY A 230 11.22 23.54 -6.02
C GLY A 230 12.47 23.71 -5.18
N TYR A 231 13.12 22.59 -4.85
CA TYR A 231 14.17 22.51 -3.85
C TYR A 231 15.48 22.00 -4.46
N LEU A 232 15.46 20.82 -5.11
CA LEU A 232 16.68 20.13 -5.53
C LEU A 232 16.92 20.20 -7.05
N LYS A 233 16.78 21.41 -7.61
CA LYS A 233 16.93 21.69 -9.07
C LYS A 233 18.29 22.24 -9.47
N GLY A 234 19.10 22.65 -8.50
CA GLY A 234 20.41 23.27 -8.72
C GLY A 234 21.52 22.30 -9.14
N GLN A 235 22.69 22.86 -9.42
CA GLN A 235 23.91 22.13 -9.83
C GLN A 235 25.12 22.47 -8.94
N SER A 236 24.91 23.04 -7.75
CA SER A 236 26.00 23.17 -6.78
C SER A 236 26.40 21.77 -6.29
N PRO A 237 27.64 21.58 -5.80
CA PRO A 237 28.05 20.31 -5.20
C PRO A 237 27.13 19.85 -4.06
N SER A 238 26.69 20.76 -3.18
CA SER A 238 25.76 20.44 -2.09
C SER A 238 24.42 19.94 -2.61
N VAL A 239 23.77 20.69 -3.51
CA VAL A 239 22.47 20.30 -4.07
C VAL A 239 22.54 18.97 -4.82
N ARG A 240 23.67 18.66 -5.46
CA ARG A 240 23.86 17.34 -6.09
C ARG A 240 23.95 16.21 -5.06
N GLN A 241 24.61 16.45 -3.92
CA GLN A 241 24.68 15.49 -2.82
C GLN A 241 23.29 15.28 -2.21
N ASP A 242 22.61 16.37 -1.84
CA ASP A 242 21.25 16.33 -1.28
C ASP A 242 20.27 15.61 -2.20
N LYS A 243 20.40 15.82 -3.52
CA LYS A 243 19.62 15.11 -4.54
C LYS A 243 19.90 13.59 -4.56
N ALA A 244 21.17 13.20 -4.42
CA ALA A 244 21.56 11.80 -4.36
C ALA A 244 21.01 11.15 -3.09
N ASP A 245 21.16 11.83 -1.95
CA ASP A 245 20.68 11.35 -0.65
C ASP A 245 19.16 11.24 -0.63
N ALA A 246 18.43 12.26 -1.11
CA ALA A 246 16.97 12.22 -1.25
C ALA A 246 16.51 11.03 -2.10
N SER A 247 17.21 10.75 -3.21
CA SER A 247 16.87 9.62 -4.09
C SER A 247 17.17 8.28 -3.43
N MET A 248 18.25 8.18 -2.66
CA MET A 248 18.63 6.97 -1.93
C MET A 248 17.63 6.65 -0.82
N TYR A 249 17.30 7.62 0.05
CA TYR A 249 16.33 7.44 1.12
C TYR A 249 14.94 7.14 0.56
N ALA A 250 14.53 7.84 -0.51
CA ALA A 250 13.27 7.53 -1.19
C ALA A 250 13.24 6.09 -1.71
N GLY A 251 14.34 5.57 -2.26
CA GLY A 251 14.43 4.18 -2.73
C GLY A 251 14.31 3.16 -1.61
N LEU A 252 14.95 3.40 -0.46
CA LEU A 252 14.82 2.52 0.71
C LEU A 252 13.37 2.51 1.24
N LEU A 253 12.77 3.69 1.39
CA LEU A 253 11.39 3.82 1.85
C LEU A 253 10.39 3.24 0.85
N ASP A 254 10.65 3.35 -0.45
CA ASP A 254 9.88 2.68 -1.50
C ASP A 254 9.94 1.15 -1.35
N SER A 255 11.14 0.57 -1.22
CA SER A 255 11.27 -0.87 -0.96
C SER A 255 10.59 -1.30 0.34
N TYR A 256 10.60 -0.47 1.39
CA TYR A 256 9.81 -0.72 2.60
C TYR A 256 8.31 -0.73 2.32
N ASN A 257 7.78 0.31 1.67
CA ASN A 257 6.35 0.46 1.38
C ASN A 257 5.82 -0.64 0.43
N ASN A 258 6.71 -1.28 -0.34
CA ASN A 258 6.43 -2.44 -1.18
C ASN A 258 6.68 -3.80 -0.48
N ASN A 259 7.06 -3.82 0.81
CA ASN A 259 7.38 -5.02 1.59
C ASN A 259 8.61 -5.81 1.08
N GLU A 260 9.54 -5.14 0.42
CA GLU A 260 10.75 -5.74 -0.17
C GLU A 260 12.01 -5.51 0.69
N LEU A 261 11.97 -4.59 1.64
CA LEU A 261 13.15 -4.21 2.44
C LEU A 261 13.32 -5.04 3.72
N CYS A 262 12.25 -5.19 4.52
CA CYS A 262 12.34 -5.72 5.88
C CYS A 262 12.25 -7.27 5.95
N ILE A 263 12.70 -7.96 4.91
CA ILE A 263 12.64 -9.42 4.84
C ILE A 263 13.68 -10.00 5.81
N VAL A 264 13.24 -10.38 7.01
CA VAL A 264 14.05 -11.18 7.93
C VAL A 264 14.08 -12.61 7.37
N PRO A 265 15.25 -13.25 7.21
CA PRO A 265 15.33 -14.63 6.73
C PRO A 265 14.66 -15.65 7.67
#